data_AF-G4ZSV2-F1
#
_entry.id   AF-G4ZSV2-F1
#
_cell.length_a   1.000
_cell.length_b   1.000
_cell.length_c   1.000
_cell.angle_alpha   90.00
_cell.angle_beta   90.00
_cell.angle_gamma   90.00
#
_symmetry.space_group_name_H-M   'P 1'
#
loop_
_entity.id
_entity.type
_entity.pdbx_description
1 polymer ?
#
loop_
_entity_poly.entity_id
_entity_poly.type
_entity_poly.pdbx_seq_one_letter_code
_entity_poly.pdbx_strand_id
1 'polypeptide(L)'
;MMRHIMNGIEAKLDAPMPEIRDKKHAIELYNIGYGTLRLKPSKRKRRAEQLKLTTVLKLIRQADQERNEEDSQPPKRQRHTSQSGCPRFAS
;
A
#
# COMPACT_ATOMS: atom_id res chain seq x y z
N MET A 1 -17.05 -0.18 4.99
CA MET A 1 -16.65 -1.54 4.51
C MET A 1 -15.86 -2.30 5.56
N MET A 2 -14.71 -1.80 6.03
CA MET A 2 -13.96 -2.45 7.12
C MET A 2 -14.75 -2.55 8.43
N ARG A 3 -15.52 -1.52 8.78
CA ARG A 3 -16.42 -1.55 9.95
C ARG A 3 -17.42 -2.73 9.91
N HIS A 4 -17.95 -3.11 8.75
CA HIS A 4 -18.88 -4.23 8.65
C HIS A 4 -18.20 -5.58 8.80
N ILE A 5 -16.92 -5.69 8.43
CA ILE A 5 -16.13 -6.90 8.65
C ILE A 5 -15.81 -7.03 10.14
N MET A 6 -15.38 -5.94 10.80
CA MET A 6 -15.12 -5.94 12.26
C MET A 6 -16.38 -6.29 13.05
N ASN A 7 -17.49 -5.60 12.81
CA ASN A 7 -18.77 -5.93 13.46
C ASN A 7 -19.22 -7.37 13.17
N GLY A 8 -18.90 -7.89 11.97
CA GLY A 8 -19.19 -9.26 11.59
C GLY A 8 -18.35 -10.29 12.34
N ILE A 9 -17.08 -9.98 12.60
CA ILE A 9 -16.18 -10.78 13.43
C ILE A 9 -16.68 -10.77 14.88
N GLU A 10 -16.95 -9.59 15.43
CA GLU A 10 -17.43 -9.43 16.80
C GLU A 10 -18.74 -10.17 17.03
N ALA A 11 -19.70 -10.04 16.11
CA ALA A 11 -20.99 -10.74 16.19
C ALA A 11 -20.87 -12.27 16.02
N LYS A 12 -19.83 -12.76 15.32
CA LYS A 12 -19.61 -14.19 15.11
C LYS A 12 -18.86 -14.83 16.27
N LEU A 13 -17.94 -14.09 16.89
CA LEU A 13 -17.12 -14.53 18.02
C LEU A 13 -17.77 -14.21 19.37
N ASP A 14 -18.85 -13.42 19.37
CA ASP A 14 -19.51 -12.90 20.58
C ASP A 14 -18.53 -12.23 21.55
N ALA A 15 -17.56 -11.53 20.98
CA ALA A 15 -16.42 -10.95 21.66
C ALA A 15 -15.96 -9.68 20.93
N PRO A 16 -15.29 -8.74 21.61
CA PRO A 16 -14.71 -7.57 20.97
C PRO A 16 -13.64 -7.97 19.93
N MET A 17 -13.36 -7.07 18.97
CA MET A 17 -12.42 -7.33 17.88
C MET A 17 -11.07 -7.86 18.41
N PRO A 18 -10.67 -9.09 18.03
CA PRO A 18 -9.44 -9.68 18.52
C PRO A 18 -8.20 -9.00 17.91
N GLU A 19 -7.12 -8.98 18.68
CA GLU A 19 -5.84 -8.43 18.25
C GLU A 19 -5.19 -9.32 17.17
N ILE A 20 -4.67 -8.69 16.11
CA ILE A 20 -4.09 -9.40 14.97
C ILE A 20 -2.65 -9.77 15.28
N ARG A 21 -2.38 -11.05 15.49
CA ARG A 21 -1.04 -11.58 15.82
C ARG A 21 -0.17 -11.83 14.60
N ASP A 22 -0.74 -12.46 13.58
CA ASP A 22 0.01 -12.93 12.41
C ASP A 22 -0.85 -13.02 11.15
N LYS A 23 -0.20 -13.15 9.99
CA LYS A 23 -0.85 -13.07 8.67
C LYS A 23 -1.92 -14.14 8.47
N LYS A 24 -1.68 -15.36 8.96
CA LYS A 24 -2.66 -16.46 8.89
C LYS A 24 -3.89 -16.11 9.72
N HIS A 25 -3.68 -15.63 10.94
CA HIS A 25 -4.74 -15.17 11.82
C HIS A 25 -5.56 -14.02 11.19
N ALA A 26 -4.91 -13.06 10.54
CA ALA A 26 -5.58 -11.98 9.83
C ALA A 26 -6.50 -12.48 8.69
N ILE A 27 -6.07 -13.51 7.95
CA ILE A 27 -6.85 -14.12 6.86
C ILE A 27 -8.07 -14.84 7.42
N GLU A 28 -7.93 -15.57 8.53
CA GLU A 28 -9.03 -16.25 9.20
C GLU A 28 -10.10 -15.26 9.67
N LEU A 29 -9.68 -14.21 10.39
CA LEU A 29 -10.58 -13.15 10.84
C LEU A 29 -11.29 -12.46 9.66
N TYR A 30 -10.56 -12.18 8.58
CA TYR A 30 -11.16 -11.62 7.37
C TYR A 30 -12.23 -12.53 6.78
N ASN A 31 -11.97 -13.84 6.67
CA ASN A 31 -12.93 -14.80 6.12
C ASN A 31 -14.19 -14.92 6.99
N ILE A 32 -14.01 -14.89 8.31
CA ILE A 32 -15.10 -14.87 9.30
C ILE A 32 -15.99 -13.64 9.07
N GLY A 33 -15.41 -12.43 9.13
CA GLY A 33 -16.16 -11.19 8.97
C GLY A 33 -16.72 -10.98 7.56
N TYR A 34 -16.09 -11.56 6.53
CA TYR A 34 -16.60 -11.52 5.17
C TYR A 34 -17.77 -12.48 4.96
N GLY A 35 -17.76 -13.65 5.62
CA GLY A 35 -18.85 -14.62 5.61
C GLY A 35 -20.14 -14.10 6.26
N THR A 36 -20.03 -13.19 7.23
CA THR A 36 -21.16 -12.55 7.90
C THR A 36 -21.76 -11.38 7.12
N LEU A 37 -21.09 -10.90 6.06
CA LEU A 37 -21.65 -9.85 5.22
C LEU A 37 -22.87 -10.39 4.45
N ARG A 38 -24.06 -9.85 4.72
CA ARG A 38 -25.29 -10.11 3.95
C ARG A 38 -25.27 -9.38 2.60
N LEU A 39 -24.25 -9.64 1.79
CA LEU A 39 -24.17 -9.14 0.42
C LEU A 39 -25.00 -10.04 -0.49
N LYS A 40 -25.91 -9.44 -1.27
CA LYS A 40 -26.58 -10.15 -2.35
C LYS A 40 -25.51 -10.83 -3.24
N PRO A 41 -25.73 -12.06 -3.75
CA PRO A 41 -24.74 -12.81 -4.55
C PRO A 41 -24.13 -11.99 -5.70
N SER A 42 -24.94 -11.17 -6.34
CA SER A 42 -24.54 -10.19 -7.37
C SER A 42 -23.50 -9.17 -6.88
N LYS A 43 -23.64 -8.66 -5.64
CA LYS A 43 -22.70 -7.68 -5.07
C LYS A 43 -21.35 -8.29 -4.71
N ARG A 44 -21.29 -9.59 -4.35
CA ARG A 44 -20.03 -10.26 -3.97
C ARG A 44 -19.10 -10.44 -5.18
N LYS A 45 -19.63 -11.00 -6.28
CA LYS A 45 -18.90 -11.15 -7.55
C LYS A 45 -18.48 -9.79 -8.12
N ARG A 46 -19.42 -8.85 -8.20
CA ARG A 46 -19.16 -7.47 -8.67
C ARG A 46 -18.07 -6.78 -7.85
N ARG A 47 -18.08 -6.94 -6.52
CA ARG A 47 -17.05 -6.34 -5.65
C ARG A 47 -15.68 -7.00 -5.85
N ALA A 48 -15.61 -8.31 -6.03
CA ALA A 48 -14.34 -9.01 -6.31
C ALA A 48 -13.77 -8.59 -7.67
N GLU A 49 -14.61 -8.48 -8.71
CA GLU A 49 -14.22 -8.00 -10.03
C GLU A 49 -13.78 -6.53 -9.99
N GLN A 50 -14.50 -5.69 -9.26
CA GLN A 50 -14.13 -4.29 -9.08
C GLN A 50 -12.79 -4.15 -8.34
N LEU A 51 -12.54 -4.94 -7.31
CA LEU A 51 -11.25 -4.97 -6.62
C LEU A 51 -10.13 -5.44 -7.56
N LYS A 52 -10.35 -6.47 -8.37
CA LYS A 52 -9.38 -6.92 -9.37
C LYS A 52 -9.06 -5.82 -10.39
N LEU A 53 -10.09 -5.24 -11.03
CA LEU A 53 -9.94 -4.17 -12.03
C LEU A 53 -9.22 -2.95 -11.45
N THR A 54 -9.63 -2.49 -10.27
CA THR A 54 -9.03 -1.32 -9.63
C THR A 54 -7.57 -1.55 -9.23
N THR A 55 -7.21 -2.75 -8.75
CA THR A 55 -5.82 -3.09 -8.44
C THR A 55 -4.96 -3.15 -9.70
N VAL A 56 -5.43 -3.81 -10.77
CA VAL A 56 -4.69 -3.88 -12.04
C VAL A 56 -4.44 -2.47 -12.60
N LEU A 57 -5.45 -1.60 -12.63
CA LEU A 57 -5.30 -0.23 -13.12
C LEU A 57 -4.33 0.61 -12.26
N LYS A 58 -4.30 0.39 -10.94
CA LYS A 58 -3.33 1.07 -10.07
C LYS A 58 -1.89 0.62 -10.34
N LEU A 59 -1.67 -0.67 -10.50
CA LEU A 59 -0.34 -1.22 -10.78
C LEU A 59 0.18 -0.74 -12.14
N ILE A 60 -0.67 -0.69 -13.18
CA ILE A 60 -0.30 -0.14 -14.49
C ILE A 60 0.15 1.33 -14.35
N ARG A 61 -0.64 2.14 -13.63
CA ARG A 61 -0.30 3.55 -13.39
C ARG A 61 1.01 3.72 -12.60
N GLN A 62 1.25 2.86 -11.61
CA GLN A 62 2.51 2.88 -10.85
C GLN A 62 3.70 2.49 -11.74
N ALA A 63 3.56 1.44 -12.54
CA ALA A 63 4.61 1.02 -13.47
C ALA A 63 4.88 2.06 -14.57
N ASP A 64 3.85 2.78 -15.02
CA ASP A 64 4.01 3.92 -15.93
C ASP A 64 4.72 5.09 -15.23
N GLN A 65 4.42 5.33 -13.95
CA GLN A 65 5.05 6.41 -13.18
C GLN A 65 6.53 6.11 -12.84
N GLU A 66 6.85 4.89 -12.42
CA GLU A 66 8.23 4.44 -12.18
C GLU A 66 9.10 4.52 -13.44
N ARG A 67 8.52 4.24 -14.62
CA ARG A 67 9.21 4.42 -15.91
C ARG A 67 9.50 5.87 -16.27
N ASN A 68 8.68 6.82 -15.81
CA ASN A 68 8.91 8.25 -16.05
C ASN A 68 9.84 8.90 -15.00
N GLU A 69 9.96 8.32 -13.80
CA GLU A 69 10.85 8.80 -12.74
C GLU A 69 12.33 8.44 -12.98
N GLU A 70 12.63 7.31 -13.66
CA GLU A 70 13.99 6.94 -14.07
C GLU A 70 14.59 7.88 -15.14
N ASP A 71 13.79 8.42 -16.05
CA ASP A 71 14.24 9.37 -17.09
C ASP A 71 14.44 10.82 -16.55
N SER A 72 14.03 11.09 -15.31
CA SER A 72 13.98 12.45 -14.74
C SER A 72 15.08 12.73 -13.70
N GLN A 73 16.03 11.82 -13.50
CA GLN A 73 17.03 11.96 -12.44
C GLN A 73 18.20 12.87 -12.89
N PRO A 74 18.39 14.07 -12.32
CA PRO A 74 19.54 14.91 -12.67
C PRO A 74 20.84 14.24 -12.20
N PRO A 75 21.95 14.39 -12.95
CA PRO A 75 23.21 13.72 -12.60
C PRO A 75 23.67 14.13 -11.22
N LYS A 76 24.01 13.14 -10.39
CA LYS A 76 24.58 13.36 -9.05
C LYS A 76 25.88 14.15 -9.20
N ARG A 77 25.89 15.41 -8.79
CA ARG A 77 27.10 16.25 -8.75
C ARG A 77 28.11 15.62 -7.79
N GLN A 78 29.14 14.99 -8.34
CA GLN A 78 30.36 14.63 -7.63
C GLN A 78 31.04 15.92 -7.15
N ARG A 79 31.01 16.18 -5.84
CA ARG A 79 31.82 17.24 -5.24
C ARG A 79 33.27 16.77 -5.25
N HIS A 80 34.06 17.26 -6.20
CA HIS A 80 35.51 17.26 -6.09
C HIS A 80 35.90 18.24 -4.98
N THR A 81 36.40 17.71 -3.87
CA THR A 81 37.13 18.50 -2.88
C THR A 81 38.50 18.83 -3.46
N SER A 82 38.59 19.94 -4.19
CA SER A 82 39.87 20.52 -4.60
C SER A 82 40.48 21.21 -3.39
N GLN A 83 41.59 20.64 -2.92
CA GLN A 83 42.44 21.19 -1.88
C GLN A 83 42.96 22.60 -2.24
N SER A 84 42.87 23.49 -1.24
CA SER A 84 43.80 24.56 -0.87
C SER A 84 44.73 25.19 -1.92
N GLY A 85 44.63 26.52 -2.07
CA GLY A 85 45.75 27.35 -2.53
C GLY A 85 45.34 28.77 -2.96
N CYS A 86 45.24 29.71 -2.01
CA CYS A 86 45.26 31.15 -2.32
C CYS A 86 46.60 31.73 -1.84
N PRO A 87 47.46 32.31 -2.70
CA PRO A 87 48.54 33.16 -2.21
C PRO A 87 47.98 34.58 -2.01
N ARG A 88 48.18 35.12 -0.80
CA ARG A 88 48.02 36.55 -0.52
C ARG A 88 49.11 37.31 -1.26
N PHE A 89 48.74 38.21 -2.15
CA PHE A 89 49.64 39.25 -2.61
C PHE A 89 49.81 40.30 -1.51
N ALA A 90 51.06 40.61 -1.19
CA ALA A 90 51.46 41.66 -0.27
C ALA A 90 52.27 42.72 -1.03
N SER A 91 52.03 43.97 -0.62
CA SER A 91 52.70 45.24 -0.99
C SER A 91 52.08 45.98 -2.17
#